data_AF-A0A256YYG5-F1
#
_entry.id   AF-A0A256YYG5-F1
#
_cell.length_a   1.000
_cell.length_b   1.000
_cell.length_c   1.000
_cell.angle_alpha   90.00
_cell.angle_beta   90.00
_cell.angle_gamma   90.00
#
_symmetry.space_group_name_H-M   'P 1'
#
loop_
_entity.id
_entity.type
_entity.pdbx_description
1 polymer ?
#
loop_
_entity_poly.entity_id
_entity_poly.type
_entity_poly.pdbx_seq_one_letter_code
_entity_poly.pdbx_strand_id
1 'polypeptide(L)' 'MTREEEKILELLSGMGEMSTSEIEKEFSRLGESCPDGAVKHLMRLKSRGLVKGRMDRERRGWVWSLKNGAPQ' A
#
# COMPACT_ATOMS: atom_id res chain seq x y z
N MET A 1 14.50 -2.15 2.22
CA MET A 1 13.16 -2.21 1.61
C MET A 1 12.90 -3.68 1.31
N THR A 2 11.78 -4.25 1.73
CA THR A 2 11.44 -5.66 1.52
C THR A 2 10.69 -5.86 0.20
N ARG A 3 10.60 -7.11 -0.26
CA ARG A 3 9.89 -7.45 -1.51
C ARG A 3 8.41 -7.04 -1.43
N GLU A 4 7.78 -7.19 -0.27
CA GLU A 4 6.40 -6.73 -0.05
C GLU A 4 6.29 -5.20 -0.12
N GLU A 5 7.25 -4.46 0.44
CA GLU A 5 7.25 -2.99 0.35
C GLU A 5 7.37 -2.50 -1.10
N GLU A 6 8.24 -3.13 -1.90
CA GLU A 6 8.41 -2.82 -3.33
C GLU A 6 7.11 -3.11 -4.09
N LYS A 7 6.51 -4.27 -3.86
CA LYS A 7 5.25 -4.67 -4.48
C LYS A 7 4.11 -3.71 -4.14
N ILE A 8 4.00 -3.26 -2.89
CA ILE A 8 3.02 -2.25 -2.47
C ILE A 8 3.21 -0.96 -3.26
N LEU A 9 4.46 -0.51 -3.45
CA LEU A 9 4.75 0.70 -4.23
C LEU A 9 4.39 0.49 -5.71
N GLU A 10 4.69 -0.66 -6.29
CA GLU A 10 4.30 -1.00 -7.67
C GLU A 10 2.77 -0.99 -7.85
N LEU A 11 2.02 -1.61 -6.93
CA LEU A 11 0.56 -1.61 -6.94
C LEU A 11 0.01 -0.19 -6.86
N LEU A 12 0.52 0.63 -5.94
CA LEU A 12 0.11 2.03 -5.79
C LEU A 12 0.54 2.91 -6.98
N SER A 13 1.63 2.56 -7.66
CA SER A 13 2.09 3.25 -8.88
C SER A 13 1.20 2.93 -10.08
N GLY A 14 0.86 1.64 -10.27
CA GLY A 14 0.09 1.18 -11.42
C GLY A 14 -1.42 1.38 -11.28
N MET A 15 -1.98 1.19 -10.07
CA MET A 15 -3.42 1.29 -9.81
C MET A 15 -3.84 2.60 -9.14
N GLY A 16 -2.87 3.37 -8.63
CA GLY A 16 -3.13 4.61 -7.90
C GLY A 16 -3.46 4.36 -6.44
N GLU A 17 -4.45 5.10 -5.93
CA GLU A 17 -4.83 5.00 -4.51
C GLU A 17 -5.59 3.71 -4.20
N MET A 18 -5.10 2.96 -3.22
CA MET A 18 -5.69 1.67 -2.83
C MET A 18 -5.93 1.59 -1.34
N SER A 19 -7.02 0.95 -0.95
CA SER A 19 -7.26 0.65 0.46
C SER A 19 -6.40 -0.51 0.95
N THR A 20 -6.13 -0.59 2.26
CA THR A 20 -5.41 -1.73 2.86
C THR A 20 -6.00 -3.06 2.39
N SER A 21 -7.33 -3.18 2.41
CA SER A 21 -8.02 -4.41 2.02
C SER A 21 -7.89 -4.74 0.54
N GLU A 22 -7.78 -3.74 -0.35
CA GLU A 22 -7.51 -3.99 -1.77
C GLU A 22 -6.07 -4.45 -1.99
N ILE A 23 -5.12 -3.86 -1.27
CA ILE A 23 -3.72 -4.29 -1.29
C ILE A 23 -3.65 -5.76 -0.82
N GLU A 24 -4.27 -6.11 0.30
CA GLU A 24 -4.31 -7.48 0.81
C GLU A 24 -4.94 -8.46 -0.19
N LYS A 25 -6.03 -8.06 -0.86
CA LYS A 25 -6.65 -8.85 -1.93
C LYS A 25 -5.71 -9.06 -3.12
N GLU A 26 -4.99 -8.04 -3.55
CA GLU A 26 -4.05 -8.17 -4.66
C GLU A 26 -2.87 -9.07 -4.29
N PHE A 27 -2.33 -8.97 -3.08
CA PHE A 27 -1.32 -9.90 -2.58
C PHE A 27 -1.83 -11.34 -2.57
N SER A 28 -3.04 -11.56 -2.06
CA SER A 28 -3.68 -12.87 -2.08
C SER A 28 -3.91 -13.39 -3.51
N ARG A 29 -4.33 -12.52 -4.44
CA ARG A 29 -4.52 -12.85 -5.86
C ARG A 29 -3.22 -13.25 -6.54
N LEU A 30 -2.11 -12.64 -6.14
CA LEU A 30 -0.77 -12.95 -6.63
C LEU A 30 -0.17 -14.20 -5.98
N GLY A 31 -0.89 -14.84 -5.05
CA GLY A 31 -0.39 -16.00 -4.30
C GLY A 31 0.70 -15.65 -3.30
N GLU A 32 0.85 -14.38 -2.96
CA GLU A 32 1.79 -13.91 -1.94
C GLU A 32 1.10 -13.87 -0.57
N SER A 33 1.82 -14.34 0.45
CA SER A 33 1.31 -14.31 1.83
C SER A 33 1.24 -12.88 2.34
N CYS A 34 0.06 -12.27 2.37
CA CYS A 34 -0.13 -11.06 3.16
C CYS A 34 -1.47 -11.02 3.91
N PRO A 35 -1.61 -11.78 5.04
CA PRO A 35 -2.81 -11.67 5.87
C PRO A 35 -2.68 -10.72 7.08
N ASP A 36 -1.48 -10.21 7.41
CA ASP A 36 -1.28 -9.34 8.60
C ASP A 36 -0.11 -8.33 8.44
N GLY A 37 0.60 -8.39 7.31
CA GLY A 37 1.84 -7.65 7.07
C GLY A 37 1.64 -6.30 6.36
N ALA A 38 0.64 -6.20 5.48
CA ALA A 38 0.47 -5.05 4.57
C ALA A 38 0.43 -3.73 5.34
N VAL A 39 -0.34 -3.67 6.43
CA VAL A 39 -0.42 -2.49 7.30
C VAL A 39 0.93 -2.11 7.90
N LYS A 40 1.74 -3.08 8.35
CA LYS A 40 3.09 -2.81 8.89
C LYS A 40 4.01 -2.22 7.83
N HIS A 41 4.00 -2.77 6.61
CA HIS A 41 4.77 -2.24 5.50
C HIS A 41 4.30 -0.84 5.11
N LEU A 42 2.99 -0.62 5.02
CA LEU A 42 2.39 0.69 4.70
C LEU A 42 2.72 1.75 5.75
N MET A 43 2.67 1.40 7.04
CA MET A 43 3.10 2.28 8.13
C MET A 43 4.58 2.62 8.05
N ARG A 44 5.46 1.65 7.73
CA ARG A 44 6.90 1.90 7.52
C ARG A 44 7.15 2.79 6.31
N LEU A 45 6.52 2.51 5.17
CA LEU A 45 6.60 3.33 3.96
C LEU A 45 6.09 4.76 4.22
N LYS A 46 5.04 4.93 5.02
CA LYS A 46 4.51 6.23 5.43
C LYS A 46 5.51 6.98 6.30
N SER A 47 6.11 6.31 7.28
CA SER A 47 7.16 6.88 8.13
C SER A 47 8.37 7.34 7.31
N ARG A 48 8.73 6.56 6.27
CA ARG A 48 9.78 6.91 5.30
C ARG A 48 9.36 7.99 4.29
N GLY A 49 8.10 8.42 4.31
CA GLY A 49 7.58 9.44 3.40
C GLY A 49 7.43 8.97 1.95
N LEU A 50 7.33 7.67 1.68
CA LEU A 50 7.13 7.11 0.34
C LEU A 50 5.65 7.05 -0.04
N VAL A 51 4.78 6.81 0.94
CA VAL A 51 3.32 6.76 0.76
C VAL A 51 2.61 7.72 1.71
N LYS A 52 1.39 8.10 1.35
CA LYS A 52 0.44 8.84 2.19
C LYS A 52 -0.76 7.95 2.47
N GLY A 53 -1.04 7.72 3.75
CA GLY A 53 -2.26 7.07 4.21
C GLY A 53 -3.27 8.09 4.70
N ARG A 54 -4.49 8.06 4.17
CA ARG A 54 -5.64 8.85 4.64
C ARG A 54 -6.76 7.91 5.07
N MET A 55 -7.51 8.29 6.09
CA MET A 55 -8.69 7.53 6.50
C MET A 55 -9.86 7.91 5.59
N ASP A 56 -10.41 6.92 4.91
CA ASP A 56 -11.57 7.10 4.06
C ASP A 56 -12.81 6.51 4.74
N ARG A 57 -13.81 7.36 4.97
CA ARG A 57 -15.05 6.95 5.66
C ARG A 57 -15.97 6.14 4.76
N GLU A 58 -15.90 6.35 3.45
CA GLU A 58 -16.72 5.67 2.45
C GLU A 58 -16.24 4.22 2.27
N ARG A 59 -14.92 4.03 2.18
CA ARG A 59 -14.27 2.72 2.14
C ARG A 59 -14.06 2.09 3.52
N ARG A 60 -14.51 2.75 4.61
CA ARG A 60 -14.36 2.31 6.01
C ARG A 60 -12.95 1.81 6.36
N GLY A 61 -11.92 2.53 5.90
CA GLY A 61 -10.55 2.02 6.01
C GLY A 61 -9.47 3.04 5.72
N TRP A 62 -8.22 2.58 5.76
CA TRP A 62 -7.07 3.37 5.32
C TRP A 62 -6.90 3.23 3.82
N VAL A 63 -6.85 4.37 3.13
CA VAL A 63 -6.50 4.48 1.71
C VAL A 63 -5.08 5.01 1.63
N TRP A 64 -4.27 4.33 0.84
CA TRP A 64 -2.85 4.59 0.65
C TRP A 64 -2.61 5.06 -0.77
N SER A 65 -1.68 5.99 -0.94
CA SER A 65 -1.33 6.59 -2.22
C SER A 65 0.16 6.91 -2.22
N LEU A 66 0.80 6.88 -3.39
CA LEU A 66 2.20 7.31 -3.49
C LEU A 66 2.32 8.79 -3.10
N LYS A 67 3.37 9.12 -2.34
CA LYS A 67 3.69 10.52 -2.08
C LYS A 67 4.33 11.08 -3.35
N ASN A 68 3.63 11.99 -4.02
CA ASN A 68 4.12 12.71 -5.21
C ASN A 68 5.53 13.25 -4.93
N GLY A 69 6.55 12.64 -5.53
CA GLY A 69 7.96 12.74 -5.14
C GLY A 69 8.80 11.49 -5.39
N ALA A 70 8.19 10.35 -5.74
CA ALA A 70 8.91 9.24 -6.37
C ALA A 70 9.30 9.68 -7.80
N PRO A 71 10.60 9.70 -8.16
CA PRO A 71 11.02 10.06 -9.51
C PRO A 71 10.43 9.06 -10.51
N GLN A 72 9.86 9.59 -11.59
CA GLN A 72 9.44 8.84 -12.77
C GLN A 72 10.65 8.25 -13.50
#